data_AF-A0A151I975-F1
#
_entry.id   AF-A0A151I975-F1
#
_cell.length_a   1.000
_cell.length_b   1.000
_cell.length_c   1.000
_cell.angle_alpha   90.00
_cell.angle_beta   90.00
_cell.angle_gamma   90.00
#
_symmetry.space_group_name_H-M   'P 1'
#
loop_
_entity.id
_entity.type
_entity.pdbx_description
1 polymer ?
#
loop_
_entity_poly.entity_id
_entity_poly.type
_entity_poly.pdbx_seq_one_letter_code
_entity_poly.pdbx_strand_id
1 'polypeptide(L)'
;MNEYILANVTKKLKTQLLTNEKTINLHEHFIVINAILNDLIRDAQDILEYLVFIRVGTLNPRVAPLSAIIENLKETSLQLSEELHFPFKIGNNEWPTIEKTATITAYCDSKSIFTILQFPLVAPPKYKLINTITLPVTHHNNVFVNLEIKNPLIAVNIEGHSYIIITENNLQKCRKLNSEYLCNENFAIRRANLDKTCEIEIYLGNTEYNTNCKVEKTIINNTLWIPLNNPHSWLYTTAKTEEIYIQCKDHGKIKRTIENTNVK
;
A
#
# COMPACT_ATOMS: atom_id res chain seq x y z
N MET A 1 37.53 -73.24 50.07
CA MET A 1 37.73 -71.77 50.22
C MET A 1 37.36 -70.98 48.95
N ASN A 2 36.52 -71.51 48.04
CA ASN A 2 36.22 -70.88 46.75
C ASN A 2 34.76 -70.41 46.60
N GLU A 3 33.79 -71.11 47.19
CA GLU A 3 32.36 -70.75 47.07
C GLU A 3 31.99 -69.42 47.72
N TYR A 4 32.57 -69.09 48.87
CA TYR A 4 32.27 -67.83 49.57
C TYR A 4 32.76 -66.61 48.80
N ILE A 5 33.93 -66.72 48.16
CA ILE A 5 34.49 -65.68 47.30
C ILE A 5 33.62 -65.52 46.06
N LEU A 6 33.23 -66.64 45.43
CA LEU A 6 32.35 -66.62 44.27
C LEU A 6 31.00 -65.97 44.58
N ALA A 7 30.34 -66.38 45.67
CA ALA A 7 29.05 -65.82 46.08
C ALA A 7 29.12 -64.30 46.36
N ASN A 8 30.21 -63.83 46.97
CA ASN A 8 30.38 -62.41 47.26
C ASN A 8 30.65 -61.59 45.98
N VAL A 9 31.42 -62.14 45.04
CA VAL A 9 31.65 -61.54 43.72
C VAL A 9 30.35 -61.48 42.90
N THR A 10 29.56 -62.56 42.87
CA THR A 10 28.27 -62.60 42.17
C THR A 10 27.28 -61.59 42.77
N LYS A 11 27.23 -61.46 44.11
CA LYS A 11 26.38 -60.48 44.78
C LYS A 11 26.79 -59.04 44.41
N LYS A 12 28.09 -58.74 44.41
CA LYS A 12 28.63 -57.43 44.03
C LYS A 12 28.33 -57.08 42.58
N LEU A 13 28.53 -58.02 41.66
CA LEU A 13 28.19 -57.88 40.23
C LEU A 13 26.69 -57.63 40.03
N LYS A 14 25.83 -58.35 40.72
CA LYS A 14 24.37 -58.16 40.64
C LYS A 14 23.97 -56.75 41.11
N THR A 15 24.54 -56.25 42.21
CA THR A 15 24.29 -54.87 42.66
C THR A 15 24.81 -53.84 41.66
N GLN A 16 26.00 -54.04 41.08
CA GLN A 16 26.54 -53.13 40.06
C GLN A 16 25.67 -53.10 38.80
N LEU A 17 25.21 -54.26 38.33
CA LEU A 17 24.28 -54.36 37.19
C LEU A 17 22.97 -53.63 37.46
N LEU A 18 22.34 -53.85 38.63
CA LEU A 18 21.11 -53.14 39.02
C LEU A 18 21.31 -51.62 39.14
N THR A 19 22.48 -51.17 39.58
CA THR A 19 22.78 -49.73 39.71
C THR A 19 23.03 -49.10 38.33
N ASN A 20 23.74 -49.80 37.45
CA ASN A 20 23.96 -49.37 36.07
C ASN A 20 22.63 -49.34 35.30
N GLU A 21 21.78 -50.34 35.42
CA GLU A 21 20.46 -50.40 34.78
C GLU A 21 19.58 -49.21 35.21
N LYS A 22 19.54 -48.88 36.50
CA LYS A 22 18.85 -47.67 37.00
C LYS A 22 19.45 -46.38 36.43
N THR A 23 20.77 -46.30 36.31
CA THR A 23 21.47 -45.11 35.81
C THR A 23 21.24 -44.91 34.31
N ILE A 24 21.26 -46.00 33.53
CA ILE A 24 20.94 -46.01 32.11
C ILE A 24 19.49 -45.57 31.90
N ASN A 25 18.55 -46.15 32.65
CA ASN A 25 17.13 -45.80 32.58
C ASN A 25 16.89 -44.32 32.94
N LEU A 26 17.56 -43.78 33.96
CA LEU A 26 17.52 -42.34 34.26
C LEU A 26 18.07 -41.49 33.12
N HIS A 27 19.19 -41.90 32.51
CA HIS A 27 19.79 -41.17 31.40
C HIS A 27 18.88 -41.15 30.17
N GLU A 28 18.24 -42.27 29.83
CA GLU A 28 17.24 -42.35 28.76
C GLU A 28 16.07 -41.39 28.99
N HIS A 29 15.53 -41.33 30.21
CA HIS A 29 14.49 -40.36 30.56
C HIS A 29 14.96 -38.91 30.40
N PHE A 30 16.19 -38.57 30.79
CA PHE A 30 16.74 -37.24 30.59
C PHE A 30 16.88 -36.87 29.10
N ILE A 31 17.27 -37.83 28.25
CA ILE A 31 17.36 -37.61 26.80
C ILE A 31 15.96 -37.27 26.24
N VAL A 32 14.94 -38.04 26.61
CA VAL A 32 13.56 -37.80 26.15
C VAL A 32 13.03 -36.45 26.65
N ILE A 33 13.22 -36.12 27.93
CA ILE A 33 12.81 -34.83 28.50
C ILE A 33 13.49 -33.66 27.79
N ASN A 34 14.80 -33.77 27.52
CA ASN A 34 15.53 -32.72 26.80
C ASN A 34 15.04 -32.59 25.35
N ALA A 35 14.72 -33.69 24.67
CA ALA A 35 14.14 -33.64 23.34
C ALA A 35 12.79 -32.90 23.35
N ILE A 36 11.89 -33.26 24.28
CA ILE A 36 10.59 -32.60 24.44
C ILE A 36 10.75 -31.11 24.79
N LEU A 37 11.67 -30.76 25.70
CA LEU A 37 11.92 -29.36 26.06
C LEU A 37 12.44 -28.56 24.87
N ASN A 38 13.36 -29.12 24.08
CA ASN A 38 13.89 -28.47 22.89
C ASN A 38 12.82 -28.30 21.82
N ASP A 39 11.95 -29.30 21.62
CA ASP A 39 10.82 -29.21 20.71
C ASP A 39 9.84 -28.12 21.17
N LEU A 40 9.49 -28.07 22.47
CA LEU A 40 8.63 -27.01 23.02
C LEU A 40 9.25 -25.61 22.87
N ILE A 41 10.57 -25.47 23.05
CA ILE A 41 11.28 -24.20 22.84
C ILE A 41 11.20 -23.79 21.36
N ARG A 42 11.42 -24.73 20.44
CA ARG A 42 11.33 -24.47 18.99
C ARG A 42 9.92 -24.07 18.60
N ASP A 43 8.91 -24.80 19.06
CA ASP A 43 7.51 -24.50 18.77
C ASP A 43 7.11 -23.11 19.30
N ALA A 44 7.56 -22.74 20.50
CA ALA A 44 7.34 -21.40 21.05
C ALA A 44 8.02 -20.29 20.23
N GLN A 45 9.23 -20.55 19.71
CA GLN A 45 9.94 -19.62 18.83
C GLN A 45 9.24 -19.47 17.48
N ASP A 46 8.78 -20.57 16.87
CA ASP A 46 8.06 -20.55 15.60
C ASP A 46 6.74 -19.77 15.71
N ILE A 47 5.99 -19.94 16.82
CA ILE A 47 4.78 -19.18 17.08
C ILE A 47 5.11 -17.69 17.25
N LEU A 48 6.15 -17.35 18.00
CA LEU A 48 6.57 -15.97 18.21
C LEU A 48 6.95 -15.30 16.88
N GLU A 49 7.77 -15.98 16.07
CA GLU A 49 8.18 -15.50 14.75
C GLU A 49 6.95 -15.26 13.86
N TYR A 50 6.05 -16.23 13.75
CA TYR A 50 4.80 -16.12 13.01
C TYR A 50 3.96 -14.90 13.44
N LEU A 51 3.79 -14.69 14.75
CA LEU A 51 3.02 -13.54 15.27
C LEU A 51 3.69 -12.19 14.92
N VAL A 52 5.02 -12.14 14.89
CA VAL A 52 5.77 -10.95 14.45
C VAL A 52 5.50 -10.66 12.97
N PHE A 53 5.56 -11.66 12.09
CA PHE A 53 5.26 -11.50 10.66
C PHE A 53 3.83 -10.99 10.42
N ILE A 54 2.84 -11.54 11.11
CA ILE A 54 1.45 -11.10 10.95
C ILE A 54 1.21 -9.71 11.51
N ARG A 55 1.86 -9.36 12.61
CA ARG A 55 1.72 -8.02 13.20
C ARG A 55 2.13 -6.92 12.21
N VAL A 56 3.10 -7.19 11.34
CA VAL A 56 3.53 -6.27 10.28
C VAL A 56 2.80 -6.50 8.94
N GLY A 57 1.80 -7.38 8.91
CA GLY A 57 0.96 -7.63 7.74
C GLY A 57 1.63 -8.48 6.65
N THR A 58 2.56 -9.35 7.03
CA THR A 58 3.29 -10.23 6.10
C THR A 58 2.98 -11.69 6.40
N LEU A 59 2.94 -12.52 5.36
CA LEU A 59 2.70 -13.95 5.52
C LEU A 59 4.02 -14.67 5.74
N ASN A 60 4.12 -15.44 6.83
CA ASN A 60 5.25 -16.34 6.99
C ASN A 60 5.14 -17.49 5.96
N PRO A 61 6.13 -17.68 5.06
CA PRO A 61 6.07 -18.68 3.99
C PRO A 61 5.93 -20.13 4.49
N ARG A 62 6.27 -20.41 5.75
CA ARG A 62 6.13 -21.74 6.35
C ARG A 62 4.68 -22.11 6.67
N VAL A 63 3.77 -21.14 6.75
CA VAL A 63 2.38 -21.34 7.18
C VAL A 63 1.50 -21.85 6.04
N ALA A 64 1.70 -21.30 4.84
CA ALA A 64 0.90 -21.64 3.67
C ALA A 64 1.77 -21.60 2.41
N PRO A 65 1.79 -22.67 1.61
CA PRO A 65 2.46 -22.66 0.31
C PRO A 65 1.84 -21.58 -0.59
N LEU A 66 2.69 -20.70 -1.12
CA LEU A 66 2.26 -19.63 -2.03
C LEU A 66 1.46 -20.17 -3.23
N SER A 67 1.87 -21.32 -3.77
CA SER A 67 1.19 -21.97 -4.89
C SER A 67 -0.28 -22.26 -4.60
N ALA A 68 -0.60 -22.72 -3.39
CA ALA A 68 -1.97 -23.03 -2.99
C ALA A 68 -2.82 -21.76 -2.91
N ILE A 69 -2.26 -20.65 -2.41
CA ILE A 69 -2.97 -19.36 -2.37
C ILE A 69 -3.29 -18.87 -3.78
N ILE A 70 -2.31 -18.95 -4.68
CA ILE A 70 -2.47 -18.51 -6.08
C ILE A 70 -3.50 -19.37 -6.82
N GLU A 71 -3.53 -20.68 -6.59
CA GLU A 71 -4.53 -21.58 -7.15
C GLU A 71 -5.94 -21.22 -6.67
N ASN A 72 -6.13 -21.04 -5.36
CA ASN A 72 -7.40 -20.60 -4.78
C ASN A 72 -7.87 -19.25 -5.35
N LEU A 73 -6.96 -18.29 -5.55
CA LEU A 73 -7.29 -17.00 -6.17
C LEU A 73 -7.76 -17.18 -7.62
N LYS A 74 -7.12 -18.07 -8.39
CA LYS A 74 -7.53 -18.36 -9.78
C LYS A 74 -8.91 -18.99 -9.81
N GLU A 75 -9.14 -20.02 -9.01
CA GLU A 75 -10.45 -20.68 -8.94
C GLU A 75 -11.55 -19.71 -8.50
N THR A 76 -11.28 -18.89 -7.49
CA THR A 76 -12.23 -17.86 -7.03
C THR A 76 -12.51 -16.85 -8.13
N SER A 77 -11.50 -16.44 -8.91
CA SER A 77 -11.68 -15.47 -10.00
C SER A 77 -12.66 -15.94 -11.08
N LEU A 78 -12.77 -17.26 -11.30
CA LEU A 78 -13.72 -17.84 -12.26
C LEU A 78 -15.17 -17.79 -11.77
N GLN A 79 -15.38 -17.60 -10.47
CA GLN A 79 -16.70 -17.57 -9.83
C GLN A 79 -17.18 -16.13 -9.56
N LEU A 80 -16.33 -15.12 -9.79
CA LEU A 80 -16.71 -13.73 -9.61
C LEU A 80 -17.73 -13.30 -10.67
N SER A 81 -18.66 -12.44 -10.30
CA SER A 81 -19.52 -11.74 -11.25
C SER A 81 -18.68 -10.89 -12.22
N GLU A 82 -19.17 -10.69 -13.46
CA GLU A 82 -18.43 -9.95 -14.51
C GLU A 82 -17.93 -8.56 -14.07
N GLU A 83 -18.61 -7.92 -13.11
CA GLU A 83 -18.26 -6.58 -12.62
C GLU A 83 -17.18 -6.58 -11.53
N LEU A 84 -16.87 -7.71 -10.90
CA LEU A 84 -15.92 -7.78 -9.79
C LEU A 84 -14.63 -8.46 -10.23
N HIS A 85 -13.51 -7.81 -9.93
CA HIS A 85 -12.19 -8.37 -10.21
C HIS A 85 -11.19 -8.04 -9.10
N PHE A 86 -10.10 -8.80 -9.06
CA PHE A 86 -8.98 -8.46 -8.20
C PHE A 86 -8.23 -7.25 -8.76
N PRO A 87 -7.78 -6.31 -7.90
CA PRO A 87 -6.99 -5.14 -8.32
C PRO A 87 -5.52 -5.47 -8.63
N PHE A 88 -5.21 -6.73 -8.90
CA PHE A 88 -3.87 -7.23 -9.16
C PHE A 88 -3.91 -8.41 -10.14
N LYS A 89 -2.77 -8.70 -10.77
CA LYS A 89 -2.61 -9.91 -11.57
C LYS A 89 -2.39 -11.12 -10.66
N ILE A 90 -3.02 -12.24 -10.98
CA ILE A 90 -2.86 -13.48 -10.22
C ILE A 90 -1.67 -14.27 -10.78
N GLY A 91 -0.63 -14.47 -9.97
CA GLY A 91 0.52 -15.30 -10.32
C GLY A 91 1.59 -15.30 -9.23
N ASN A 92 2.47 -16.31 -9.24
CA ASN A 92 3.53 -16.42 -8.23
C ASN A 92 4.48 -15.22 -8.25
N ASN A 93 4.82 -14.72 -9.44
CA ASN A 93 5.69 -13.55 -9.62
C ASN A 93 5.04 -12.23 -9.15
N GLU A 94 3.72 -12.24 -8.96
CA GLU A 94 2.93 -11.07 -8.55
C GLU A 94 2.70 -11.04 -7.04
N TRP A 95 3.22 -12.03 -6.29
CA TRP A 95 3.04 -12.12 -4.84
C TRP A 95 3.36 -10.82 -4.08
N PRO A 96 4.46 -10.09 -4.38
CA PRO A 96 4.73 -8.82 -3.69
C PRO A 96 3.60 -7.79 -3.83
N THR A 97 2.89 -7.77 -4.97
CA THR A 97 1.73 -6.90 -5.21
C THR A 97 0.49 -7.44 -4.50
N ILE A 98 0.27 -8.76 -4.58
CA ILE A 98 -0.86 -9.46 -3.95
C ILE A 98 -0.80 -9.29 -2.43
N GLU A 99 0.35 -9.59 -1.81
CA GLU A 99 0.60 -9.46 -0.37
C GLU A 99 0.41 -8.02 0.09
N LYS A 100 0.99 -7.06 -0.66
CA LYS A 100 0.78 -5.63 -0.39
C LYS A 100 -0.68 -5.21 -0.49
N THR A 101 -1.55 -5.94 -1.19
CA THR A 101 -2.96 -5.59 -1.39
C THR A 101 -3.90 -6.36 -0.46
N ALA A 102 -3.46 -7.50 0.06
CA ALA A 102 -4.19 -8.28 1.03
C ALA A 102 -4.21 -7.61 2.41
N THR A 103 -5.23 -7.91 3.21
CA THR A 103 -5.20 -7.67 4.64
C THR A 103 -4.94 -9.01 5.32
N ILE A 104 -3.80 -9.10 6.00
CA ILE A 104 -3.34 -10.31 6.68
C ILE A 104 -3.57 -10.11 8.17
N THR A 105 -4.39 -10.96 8.75
CA THR A 105 -4.69 -10.95 10.19
C THR A 105 -4.58 -12.35 10.76
N ALA A 106 -4.47 -12.44 12.07
CA ALA A 106 -4.58 -13.70 12.77
C ALA A 106 -5.68 -13.66 13.82
N TYR A 107 -6.36 -14.78 13.95
CA TYR A 107 -7.33 -15.04 15.00
C TYR A 107 -6.85 -16.23 15.81
N CYS A 108 -6.82 -16.10 17.13
CA CYS A 108 -6.43 -17.16 18.04
C CYS A 108 -7.65 -17.59 18.85
N ASP A 109 -7.94 -18.88 18.86
CA ASP A 109 -8.86 -19.47 19.82
C ASP A 109 -8.10 -20.27 20.89
N SER A 110 -8.82 -21.04 21.71
CA SER A 110 -8.21 -21.82 22.80
C SER A 110 -7.18 -22.88 22.36
N LYS A 111 -7.15 -23.27 21.09
CA LYS A 111 -6.35 -24.41 20.58
C LYS A 111 -5.57 -24.11 19.30
N SER A 112 -5.93 -23.08 18.55
CA SER A 112 -5.45 -22.89 17.19
C SER A 112 -5.31 -21.42 16.85
N ILE A 113 -4.32 -21.14 15.99
CA ILE A 113 -4.13 -19.83 15.40
C ILE A 113 -4.47 -19.92 13.91
N PHE A 114 -5.41 -19.09 13.47
CA PHE A 114 -5.90 -19.02 12.12
C PHE A 114 -5.32 -17.78 11.43
N THR A 115 -4.73 -17.96 10.26
CA THR A 115 -4.36 -16.84 9.38
C THR A 115 -5.54 -16.52 8.48
N ILE A 116 -5.96 -15.26 8.46
CA ILE A 116 -7.03 -14.78 7.59
C ILE A 116 -6.40 -13.86 6.55
N LEU A 117 -6.49 -14.28 5.28
CA LEU A 117 -6.08 -13.49 4.12
C LEU A 117 -7.33 -12.90 3.47
N GLN A 118 -7.48 -11.58 3.54
CA GLN A 118 -8.58 -10.87 2.91
C GLN A 118 -8.09 -10.15 1.68
N PHE A 119 -8.58 -10.55 0.50
CA PHE A 119 -8.25 -9.92 -0.77
C PHE A 119 -9.37 -8.97 -1.18
N PRO A 120 -9.07 -7.70 -1.50
CA PRO A 120 -10.09 -6.77 -1.94
C PRO A 120 -10.56 -7.11 -3.35
N LEU A 121 -11.84 -6.89 -3.60
CA LEU A 121 -12.44 -6.87 -4.92
C LEU A 121 -12.75 -5.44 -5.31
N VAL A 122 -12.58 -5.11 -6.58
CA VAL A 122 -12.90 -3.80 -7.13
C VAL A 122 -13.98 -3.93 -8.20
N ALA A 123 -14.90 -2.97 -8.17
CA ALA A 123 -15.93 -2.80 -9.20
C ALA A 123 -15.60 -1.58 -10.08
N PRO A 124 -15.98 -1.60 -11.37
CA PRO A 124 -15.98 -0.40 -12.19
C PRO A 124 -16.96 0.66 -11.65
N PRO A 125 -16.79 1.94 -12.04
CA PRO A 125 -15.76 2.46 -12.93
C PRO A 125 -14.45 2.80 -12.21
N LYS A 126 -13.35 2.81 -12.96
CA LYS A 126 -12.09 3.42 -12.49
C LYS A 126 -12.20 4.94 -12.55
N TYR A 127 -11.65 5.61 -11.55
CA TYR A 127 -11.62 7.07 -11.49
C TYR A 127 -10.19 7.59 -11.71
N LYS A 128 -10.05 8.58 -12.56
CA LYS A 128 -8.80 9.33 -12.75
C LYS A 128 -8.71 10.40 -11.68
N LEU A 129 -7.67 10.36 -10.86
CA LEU A 129 -7.37 11.39 -9.89
C LEU A 129 -6.81 12.63 -10.60
N ILE A 130 -7.38 13.79 -10.30
CA ILE A 130 -7.03 15.08 -10.91
C ILE A 130 -6.74 16.06 -9.79
N ASN A 131 -5.56 16.68 -9.87
CA ASN A 131 -5.18 17.81 -9.03
C ASN A 131 -5.46 19.10 -9.80
N THR A 132 -6.41 19.89 -9.32
CA THR A 132 -6.86 21.13 -9.95
C THR A 132 -6.00 22.29 -9.45
N ILE A 133 -5.23 22.88 -10.37
CA ILE A 133 -4.40 24.07 -10.10
C ILE A 133 -4.86 25.17 -11.03
N THR A 134 -5.14 26.35 -10.49
CA THR A 134 -5.47 27.52 -11.29
C THR A 134 -4.25 28.37 -11.55
N LEU A 135 -4.15 28.84 -12.77
CA LEU A 135 -3.09 29.73 -13.19
C LEU A 135 -3.73 31.06 -13.63
N PRO A 136 -3.37 32.19 -12.99
CA PRO A 136 -3.94 33.46 -13.34
C PRO A 136 -3.60 33.83 -14.79
N VAL A 137 -4.58 34.28 -15.56
CA VAL A 137 -4.41 34.71 -16.96
C VAL A 137 -4.54 36.23 -17.08
N THR A 138 -3.77 36.82 -17.98
CA THR A 138 -3.81 38.26 -18.25
C THR A 138 -5.14 38.67 -18.85
N HIS A 139 -5.77 39.71 -18.30
CA HIS A 139 -6.99 40.30 -18.84
C HIS A 139 -6.72 41.66 -19.50
N HIS A 140 -6.29 42.67 -18.73
CA HIS A 140 -5.76 43.95 -19.23
C HIS A 140 -4.93 44.67 -18.17
N ASN A 141 -3.97 45.53 -18.55
CA ASN A 141 -3.23 46.43 -17.65
C ASN A 141 -2.72 45.78 -16.35
N ASN A 142 -1.98 44.67 -16.44
CA ASN A 142 -1.47 43.88 -15.29
C ASN A 142 -2.55 43.34 -14.34
N VAL A 143 -3.83 43.41 -14.73
CA VAL A 143 -4.93 42.73 -14.05
C VAL A 143 -5.00 41.31 -14.57
N PHE A 144 -4.85 40.37 -13.64
CA PHE A 144 -4.98 38.95 -13.88
C PHE A 144 -6.29 38.45 -13.31
N VAL A 145 -6.85 37.48 -14.02
CA VAL A 145 -8.06 36.79 -13.64
C VAL A 145 -7.69 35.37 -13.22
N ASN A 146 -8.15 34.96 -12.05
CA ASN A 146 -7.97 33.61 -11.53
C ASN A 146 -9.33 33.02 -11.13
N LEU A 147 -9.44 31.70 -11.22
CA LEU A 147 -10.62 30.99 -10.71
C LEU A 147 -10.38 30.56 -9.26
N GLU A 148 -11.39 30.68 -8.42
CA GLU A 148 -11.35 30.10 -7.08
C GLU A 148 -11.60 28.58 -7.17
N ILE A 149 -10.65 27.78 -6.71
CA ILE A 149 -10.79 26.32 -6.61
C ILE A 149 -11.34 25.97 -5.24
N LYS A 150 -12.50 25.31 -5.22
CA LYS A 150 -13.12 24.78 -4.00
C LYS A 150 -12.71 23.33 -3.76
N ASN A 151 -12.50 22.58 -4.85
CA ASN A 151 -12.19 21.16 -4.83
C ASN A 151 -10.84 20.92 -5.54
N PRO A 152 -9.71 21.05 -4.82
CA PRO A 152 -8.38 20.93 -5.42
C PRO A 152 -8.07 19.50 -5.87
N LEU A 153 -8.76 18.50 -5.31
CA LEU A 153 -8.56 17.10 -5.67
C LEU A 153 -9.93 16.47 -5.97
N ILE A 154 -10.06 15.98 -7.20
CA ILE A 154 -11.28 15.31 -7.68
C ILE A 154 -10.89 14.01 -8.37
N ALA A 155 -11.73 13.00 -8.25
CA ALA A 155 -11.58 11.75 -8.98
C ALA A 155 -12.74 11.64 -9.98
N VAL A 156 -12.44 11.63 -11.26
CA VAL A 156 -13.46 11.66 -12.32
C VAL A 156 -13.48 10.30 -13.01
N ASN A 157 -14.68 9.74 -13.19
CA ASN A 157 -14.85 8.52 -13.96
C ASN A 157 -14.26 8.73 -15.37
N ILE A 158 -13.60 7.73 -15.93
CA ILE A 158 -13.02 7.76 -17.28
C ILE A 158 -14.05 8.19 -18.33
N GLU A 159 -15.32 7.84 -18.17
CA GLU A 159 -16.41 8.24 -19.08
C GLU A 159 -16.93 9.68 -18.84
N GLY A 160 -16.49 10.34 -17.76
CA GLY A 160 -16.87 11.72 -17.43
C GLY A 160 -18.29 11.91 -16.88
N HIS A 161 -19.06 10.83 -16.70
CA HIS A 161 -20.45 10.93 -16.23
C HIS A 161 -20.60 11.12 -14.71
N SER A 162 -19.61 10.68 -13.94
CA SER A 162 -19.61 10.78 -12.49
C SER A 162 -18.26 11.20 -11.94
N TYR A 163 -18.26 11.76 -10.75
CA TYR A 163 -17.05 12.18 -10.06
C TYR A 163 -17.20 12.08 -8.54
N ILE A 164 -16.05 12.13 -7.88
CA ILE A 164 -15.90 12.11 -6.43
C ILE A 164 -15.04 13.30 -6.03
N ILE A 165 -15.46 14.01 -4.99
CA ILE A 165 -14.62 15.00 -4.32
C ILE A 165 -13.84 14.26 -3.26
N ILE A 166 -12.51 14.37 -3.31
CA ILE A 166 -11.61 13.66 -2.41
C ILE A 166 -10.70 14.67 -1.72
N THR A 167 -10.35 14.43 -0.46
CA THR A 167 -9.38 15.25 0.26
C THR A 167 -8.04 14.54 0.35
N GLU A 168 -6.97 15.29 0.63
CA GLU A 168 -5.65 14.71 0.87
C GLU A 168 -5.69 13.68 2.03
N ASN A 169 -6.47 13.97 3.08
CA ASN A 169 -6.65 13.04 4.21
C ASN A 169 -7.36 11.75 3.80
N ASN A 170 -8.33 11.81 2.88
CA ASN A 170 -8.94 10.59 2.34
C ASN A 170 -7.93 9.80 1.49
N LEU A 171 -7.16 10.49 0.65
CA LEU A 171 -6.17 9.86 -0.22
C LEU A 171 -5.06 9.16 0.60
N GLN A 172 -4.64 9.73 1.73
CA GLN A 172 -3.66 9.14 2.64
C GLN A 172 -4.13 7.84 3.29
N LYS A 173 -5.45 7.63 3.43
CA LYS A 173 -6.02 6.37 3.92
C LYS A 173 -6.12 5.31 2.82
N CYS A 174 -6.05 5.72 1.56
CA CYS A 174 -6.02 4.78 0.46
C CYS A 174 -4.67 4.08 0.39
N ARG A 175 -4.70 2.83 -0.06
CA ARG A 175 -3.50 2.04 -0.28
C ARG A 175 -2.91 2.39 -1.65
N LYS A 176 -1.70 2.90 -1.68
CA LYS A 176 -0.99 3.22 -2.94
C LYS A 176 -0.42 1.94 -3.56
N LEU A 177 -0.86 1.62 -4.77
CA LEU A 177 -0.41 0.48 -5.58
C LEU A 177 0.29 1.02 -6.83
N ASN A 178 1.62 1.14 -6.77
CA ASN A 178 2.42 1.77 -7.84
C ASN A 178 1.92 3.20 -8.16
N SER A 179 1.24 3.37 -9.30
CA SER A 179 0.63 4.61 -9.78
C SER A 179 -0.88 4.73 -9.50
N GLU A 180 -1.49 3.70 -8.92
CA GLU A 180 -2.93 3.65 -8.61
C GLU A 180 -3.17 3.76 -7.10
N TYR A 181 -4.39 4.10 -6.71
CA TYR A 181 -4.85 4.11 -5.32
C TYR A 181 -6.02 3.17 -5.18
N LEU A 182 -5.94 2.27 -4.20
CA LEU A 182 -7.03 1.41 -3.78
C LEU A 182 -7.66 1.98 -2.51
N CYS A 183 -8.90 2.43 -2.62
CA CYS A 183 -9.62 3.06 -1.53
C CYS A 183 -10.81 2.19 -1.10
N ASN A 184 -11.03 2.06 0.20
CA ASN A 184 -12.15 1.31 0.79
C ASN A 184 -13.19 2.24 1.46
N GLU A 185 -13.07 3.56 1.28
CA GLU A 185 -14.06 4.51 1.80
C GLU A 185 -15.28 4.57 0.88
N ASN A 186 -16.48 4.62 1.47
CA ASN A 186 -17.73 4.87 0.75
C ASN A 186 -17.80 6.35 0.35
N PHE A 187 -17.15 6.70 -0.76
CA PHE A 187 -17.23 8.04 -1.31
C PHE A 187 -18.62 8.33 -1.89
N ALA A 188 -19.09 9.57 -1.69
CA ALA A 188 -20.29 10.04 -2.35
C ALA A 188 -20.01 10.25 -3.84
N ILE A 189 -20.55 9.35 -4.67
CA ILE A 189 -20.49 9.46 -6.13
C ILE A 189 -21.52 10.49 -6.58
N ARG A 190 -21.04 11.53 -7.28
CA ARG A 190 -21.86 12.63 -7.80
C ARG A 190 -22.01 12.52 -9.30
N ARG A 191 -23.14 12.98 -9.83
CA ARG A 191 -23.40 12.97 -11.28
C ARG A 191 -22.94 14.29 -11.88
N ALA A 192 -22.02 14.24 -12.84
CA ALA A 192 -21.38 15.43 -13.36
C ALA A 192 -22.35 16.40 -14.07
N ASN A 193 -23.48 15.91 -14.58
CA ASN A 193 -24.50 16.73 -15.24
C ASN A 193 -25.49 17.40 -14.27
N LEU A 194 -25.67 16.87 -13.06
CA LEU A 194 -26.61 17.38 -12.04
C LEU A 194 -25.87 18.19 -10.97
N ASP A 195 -24.75 17.70 -10.50
CA ASP A 195 -23.95 18.27 -9.42
C ASP A 195 -22.75 19.03 -10.00
N LYS A 196 -23.01 20.09 -10.76
CA LYS A 196 -21.95 20.82 -11.46
C LYS A 196 -21.10 21.63 -10.47
N THR A 197 -19.79 21.40 -10.47
CA THR A 197 -18.82 22.29 -9.82
C THR A 197 -17.96 22.97 -10.87
N CYS A 198 -17.35 24.09 -10.52
CA CYS A 198 -16.44 24.82 -11.40
C CYS A 198 -15.37 23.89 -12.01
N GLU A 199 -14.74 23.06 -11.19
CA GLU A 199 -13.66 22.16 -11.62
C GLU A 199 -14.14 21.09 -12.61
N ILE A 200 -15.34 20.55 -12.39
CA ILE A 200 -15.93 19.52 -13.27
C ILE A 200 -16.40 20.13 -14.59
N GLU A 201 -16.99 21.31 -14.59
CA GLU A 201 -17.38 21.99 -15.82
C GLU A 201 -16.16 22.32 -16.70
N ILE A 202 -15.08 22.79 -16.08
CA ILE A 202 -13.81 23.03 -16.77
C ILE A 202 -13.24 21.72 -17.32
N TYR A 203 -13.21 20.66 -16.52
CA TYR A 203 -12.69 19.36 -16.94
C TYR A 203 -13.45 18.78 -18.14
N LEU A 204 -14.78 18.91 -18.15
CA LEU A 204 -15.64 18.46 -19.25
C LEU A 204 -15.60 19.39 -20.48
N GLY A 205 -14.85 20.50 -20.42
CA GLY A 205 -14.71 21.44 -21.53
C GLY A 205 -15.97 22.27 -21.79
N ASN A 206 -16.83 22.45 -20.79
CA ASN A 206 -18.05 23.23 -20.95
C ASN A 206 -17.72 24.72 -20.98
N THR A 207 -18.09 25.41 -22.06
CA THR A 207 -17.69 26.81 -22.30
C THR A 207 -18.50 27.83 -21.49
N GLU A 208 -19.58 27.40 -20.83
CA GLU A 208 -20.43 28.22 -19.95
C GLU A 208 -20.04 28.14 -18.45
N TYR A 209 -18.76 27.98 -18.14
CA TYR A 209 -18.24 27.85 -16.76
C TYR A 209 -18.51 29.07 -15.85
N ASN A 210 -18.98 30.19 -16.40
CA ASN A 210 -19.20 31.44 -15.68
C ASN A 210 -20.32 31.39 -14.63
N THR A 211 -21.17 30.34 -14.62
CA THR A 211 -22.27 30.26 -13.64
C THR A 211 -21.83 29.66 -12.30
N ASN A 212 -20.92 28.68 -12.30
CA ASN A 212 -20.50 27.96 -11.09
C ASN A 212 -19.08 28.30 -10.61
N CYS A 213 -18.30 29.00 -11.43
CA CYS A 213 -16.96 29.46 -11.09
C CYS A 213 -16.96 30.86 -10.51
N LYS A 214 -16.40 31.03 -9.30
CA LYS A 214 -16.09 32.36 -8.77
C LYS A 214 -14.77 32.84 -9.37
N VAL A 215 -14.82 34.04 -9.95
CA VAL A 215 -13.69 34.67 -10.62
C VAL A 215 -13.11 35.75 -9.71
N GLU A 216 -11.81 35.70 -9.46
CA GLU A 216 -11.08 36.69 -8.68
C GLU A 216 -10.12 37.49 -9.57
N LYS A 217 -10.03 38.80 -9.31
CA LYS A 217 -9.14 39.71 -10.02
C LYS A 217 -8.01 40.12 -9.10
N THR A 218 -6.78 39.95 -9.56
CA THR A 218 -5.57 40.30 -8.80
C THR A 218 -4.61 41.08 -9.69
N ILE A 219 -3.89 42.02 -9.10
CA ILE A 219 -2.81 42.74 -9.80
C ILE A 219 -1.51 41.97 -9.54
N ILE A 220 -0.85 41.53 -10.61
CA ILE A 220 0.42 40.81 -10.53
C ILE A 220 1.49 41.69 -11.19
N ASN A 221 2.49 42.10 -10.40
CA ASN A 221 3.60 42.92 -10.87
C ASN A 221 4.88 42.10 -11.15
N ASN A 222 4.99 40.92 -10.55
CA ASN A 222 6.14 40.02 -10.64
C ASN A 222 5.72 38.67 -11.19
N THR A 223 6.61 37.96 -11.88
CA THR A 223 6.33 36.61 -12.38
C THR A 223 5.98 35.64 -11.24
N LEU A 224 4.81 34.99 -11.34
CA LEU A 224 4.38 33.92 -10.45
C LEU A 224 4.93 32.59 -10.96
N TRP A 225 5.47 31.77 -10.06
CA TRP A 225 5.95 30.42 -10.35
C TRP A 225 5.25 29.40 -9.46
N ILE A 226 4.73 28.33 -10.05
CA ILE A 226 4.11 27.21 -9.33
C ILE A 226 4.87 25.93 -9.69
N PRO A 227 5.58 25.29 -8.74
CA PRO A 227 6.25 24.04 -9.01
C PRO A 227 5.24 22.91 -9.25
N LEU A 228 5.53 22.06 -10.23
CA LEU A 228 4.76 20.84 -10.47
C LEU A 228 5.42 19.67 -9.74
N ASN A 229 4.66 18.59 -9.55
CA ASN A 229 5.17 17.36 -8.95
C ASN A 229 6.25 16.67 -9.81
N ASN A 230 6.33 17.01 -11.10
CA ASN A 230 7.37 16.51 -11.98
C ASN A 230 8.68 17.27 -11.74
N PRO A 231 9.83 16.56 -11.64
CA PRO A 231 11.13 17.21 -11.49
C PRO A 231 11.38 18.19 -12.64
N HIS A 232 11.84 19.39 -12.29
CA HIS A 232 12.16 20.45 -13.24
C HIS A 232 10.99 20.97 -14.07
N SER A 233 9.76 20.89 -13.56
CA SER A 233 8.60 21.46 -14.23
C SER A 233 7.91 22.52 -13.38
N TRP A 234 7.54 23.64 -14.02
CA TRP A 234 6.87 24.77 -13.37
C TRP A 234 5.79 25.36 -14.28
N LEU A 235 4.70 25.79 -13.67
CA LEU A 235 3.78 26.74 -14.29
C LEU A 235 4.24 28.15 -13.98
N TYR A 236 4.08 29.07 -14.94
CA TYR A 236 4.37 30.48 -14.69
C TYR A 236 3.32 31.40 -15.30
N THR A 237 3.18 32.57 -14.69
CA THR A 237 2.45 33.71 -15.26
C THR A 237 3.26 34.98 -15.10
N THR A 238 3.40 35.78 -16.15
CA THR A 238 4.14 37.04 -16.12
C THR A 238 3.36 38.17 -16.77
N ALA A 239 3.48 39.37 -16.21
CA ALA A 239 2.79 40.58 -16.67
C ALA A 239 3.44 41.20 -17.91
N LYS A 240 4.72 40.91 -18.14
CA LYS A 240 5.52 41.44 -19.24
C LYS A 240 6.51 40.39 -19.70
N THR A 241 6.97 40.51 -20.94
CA THR A 241 8.02 39.63 -21.46
C THR A 241 9.29 39.80 -20.62
N GLU A 242 9.79 38.72 -20.05
CA GLU A 242 10.98 38.69 -19.18
C GLU A 242 12.00 37.68 -19.69
N GLU A 243 13.29 37.98 -19.49
CA GLU A 243 14.38 37.05 -19.78
C GLU A 243 14.83 36.37 -18.48
N ILE A 244 14.78 35.05 -18.46
CA ILE A 244 15.21 34.22 -17.33
C ILE A 244 16.46 33.41 -17.69
N TYR A 245 17.20 33.04 -16.65
CA TYR A 245 18.38 32.19 -16.75
C TYR A 245 18.14 30.92 -15.95
N ILE A 246 18.15 29.77 -16.64
CA ILE A 246 18.07 28.45 -16.01
C ILE A 246 19.50 27.94 -15.84
N GLN A 247 19.93 27.78 -14.59
CA GLN A 247 21.24 27.21 -14.26
C GLN A 247 21.09 25.70 -14.13
N CYS A 248 21.70 24.97 -15.07
CA CYS A 248 21.84 23.52 -14.97
C CYS A 248 23.18 23.20 -14.30
N LYS A 249 23.23 22.12 -13.50
CA LYS A 249 24.49 21.68 -12.84
C LYS A 249 25.58 21.36 -13.86
N ASP A 250 25.21 20.71 -14.97
CA ASP A 250 26.18 20.13 -15.92
C ASP A 250 26.22 20.84 -17.29
N HIS A 251 25.35 21.84 -17.51
CA HIS A 251 25.19 22.49 -18.83
C HIS A 251 25.26 24.03 -18.79
N GLY A 252 25.70 24.63 -17.68
CA GLY A 252 25.84 26.08 -17.56
C GLY A 252 24.49 26.83 -17.49
N LYS A 253 24.49 28.10 -17.92
CA LYS A 253 23.31 29.00 -17.91
C LYS A 253 22.62 29.00 -19.25
N ILE A 254 21.34 28.62 -19.29
CA ILE A 254 20.50 28.70 -20.47
C ILE A 254 19.61 29.94 -20.35
N LYS A 255 19.70 30.85 -21.32
CA LYS A 255 18.84 32.03 -21.42
C LYS A 255 17.52 31.66 -22.11
N ARG A 256 16.40 32.11 -21.55
CA ARG A 256 15.06 31.90 -22.10
C ARG A 256 14.20 33.14 -21.94
N THR A 257 13.36 33.41 -22.93
CA THR A 257 12.31 34.42 -22.83
C THR A 257 11.02 33.74 -22.36
N ILE A 258 10.32 34.38 -21.44
CA ILE A 258 9.00 33.97 -20.96
C ILE A 258 8.00 35.11 -21.17
N GLU A 259 6.78 34.75 -21.53
CA GLU A 259 5.67 35.69 -21.74
C GLU A 259 4.34 35.02 -21.41
N ASN A 260 3.36 35.83 -20.98
CA ASN A 260 2.01 35.39 -20.63
C ASN A 260 2.00 34.24 -19.62
N THR A 261 1.19 33.21 -19.89
CA THR A 261 0.89 32.09 -19.02
C THR A 261 1.27 30.79 -19.73
N ASN A 262 2.19 29.99 -19.16
CA ASN A 262 2.65 28.75 -19.80
C ASN A 262 3.25 27.73 -18.82
N VAL A 263 3.55 26.53 -19.35
CA VAL A 263 4.26 25.46 -18.66
C VAL A 263 5.73 25.43 -19.11
N LYS A 264 6.64 25.10 -18.20
CA LYS A 264 8.05 24.88 -18.47
C LYS A 264 8.54 23.58 -17.87
#